data_AF-A0A3C0STB2-F1
#
_entry.id   AF-A0A3C0STB2-F1
#
_cell.length_a   1.000
_cell.length_b   1.000
_cell.length_c   1.000
_cell.angle_alpha   90.00
_cell.angle_beta   90.00
_cell.angle_gamma   90.00
#
_symmetry.space_group_name_H-M   'P 1'
#
loop_
_entity.id
_entity.type
_entity.pdbx_description
1 polymer ?
#
loop_
_entity_poly.entity_id
_entity_poly.type
_entity_poly.pdbx_seq_one_letter_code
_entity_poly.pdbx_strand_id
1 'polypeptide(L)'
;MAKEIWDEFDEKIDTEGLKKDAEEAAKNGRGDFKEVPEGNYEVEVNKLELKKSKKGDPMLSIWFKILDGEYKGSIIFYNQVMSQGFGIHNSNEMLRSLDSGVDIEFVNFKKYHQMLLDVLEAVEGSLEYELKYGKNNKGFNTYEIVNVFDKE
;
A
#
# COMPACT_ATOMS: atom_id res chain seq x y z
N MET A 1 -42.31 8.90 24.53
CA MET A 1 -41.93 8.18 23.31
C MET A 1 -40.52 7.68 23.54
N ALA A 2 -40.28 6.37 23.39
CA ALA A 2 -38.94 5.82 23.56
C ALA A 2 -38.02 6.48 22.53
N LYS A 3 -36.82 6.86 22.95
CA LYS A 3 -35.80 7.42 22.04
C LYS A 3 -35.60 6.39 20.92
N GLU A 4 -35.75 6.80 19.67
CA GLU A 4 -35.61 5.85 18.58
C GLU A 4 -34.15 5.43 18.49
N ILE A 5 -33.89 4.16 18.16
CA ILE A 5 -32.54 3.60 18.10
C ILE A 5 -31.60 4.40 17.17
N TRP A 6 -32.19 5.13 16.22
CA TRP A 6 -31.51 6.03 15.29
C TRP A 6 -30.90 7.25 15.97
N ASP A 7 -31.61 7.87 16.92
CA ASP A 7 -31.11 9.02 17.68
C ASP A 7 -29.90 8.63 18.54
N GLU A 8 -29.85 7.38 19.02
CA GLU A 8 -28.69 6.87 19.76
C GLU A 8 -27.47 6.65 18.87
N PHE A 9 -27.67 6.31 17.59
CA PHE A 9 -26.57 6.17 16.65
C PHE A 9 -26.01 7.55 16.27
N ASP A 10 -26.86 8.52 15.98
CA ASP A 10 -26.43 9.86 15.60
C ASP A 10 -25.71 10.60 16.75
N GLU A 11 -26.00 10.27 18.02
CA GLU A 11 -25.28 10.80 19.18
C GLU A 11 -23.94 10.11 19.44
N LYS A 12 -23.81 8.82 19.12
CA LYS A 12 -22.61 8.02 19.43
C LYS A 12 -21.60 7.98 18.28
N ILE A 13 -22.04 8.29 17.07
CA ILE A 13 -21.26 8.18 15.84
C ILE A 13 -21.01 9.59 15.30
N ASP A 14 -19.77 9.86 14.88
CA ASP A 14 -19.45 11.12 14.19
C ASP A 14 -20.06 11.11 12.79
N THR A 15 -21.32 11.53 12.71
CA THR A 15 -22.09 11.58 11.47
C THR A 15 -21.54 12.61 10.47
N GLU A 16 -20.86 13.66 10.93
CA GLU A 16 -20.18 14.62 10.06
C GLU A 16 -18.90 14.03 9.46
N GLY A 17 -18.12 13.31 10.27
CA GLY A 17 -16.95 12.54 9.81
C GLY A 17 -17.36 11.48 8.77
N LEU A 18 -18.35 10.65 9.08
CA LEU A 18 -18.85 9.64 8.14
C LEU A 18 -19.42 10.24 6.84
N LYS A 19 -20.05 11.42 6.93
CA LYS A 19 -20.52 12.13 5.73
C LYS A 19 -19.35 12.60 4.87
N LYS A 20 -18.28 13.13 5.47
CA LYS A 20 -17.04 13.49 4.74
C LYS A 20 -16.40 12.25 4.13
N ASP A 21 -16.27 11.16 4.88
CA ASP A 21 -15.71 9.89 4.39
C ASP A 21 -16.53 9.33 3.23
N ALA A 22 -17.86 9.40 3.30
CA ALA A 22 -18.75 9.00 2.22
C ALA A 22 -18.67 9.92 1.00
N GLU A 23 -18.54 11.24 1.20
CA GLU A 23 -18.34 12.22 0.13
C GLU A 23 -16.96 12.06 -0.54
N GLU A 24 -15.90 11.79 0.22
CA GLU A 24 -14.58 11.45 -0.31
C GLU A 24 -14.62 10.11 -1.05
N ALA A 25 -15.27 9.09 -0.50
CA ALA A 25 -15.46 7.81 -1.17
C ALA A 25 -16.33 7.93 -2.43
N ALA A 26 -17.28 8.86 -2.48
CA ALA A 26 -18.12 9.14 -3.65
C ALA A 26 -17.38 9.98 -4.71
N LYS A 27 -16.55 10.94 -4.29
CA LYS A 27 -15.68 11.73 -5.19
C LYS A 27 -14.53 10.87 -5.74
N ASN A 28 -13.98 9.99 -4.92
CA ASN A 28 -12.85 9.11 -5.24
C ASN A 28 -13.30 7.70 -5.66
N GLY A 29 -14.62 7.47 -5.74
CA GLY A 29 -15.24 6.19 -6.11
C GLY A 29 -14.88 5.81 -7.54
N ARG A 30 -14.00 4.81 -7.68
CA ARG A 30 -13.32 4.42 -8.94
C ARG A 30 -12.67 5.61 -9.65
N GLY A 31 -12.06 6.52 -8.89
CA GLY A 31 -11.50 7.76 -9.42
C GLY A 31 -10.45 7.52 -10.51
N ASP A 32 -10.49 8.37 -11.55
CA ASP A 32 -9.30 8.76 -12.31
C ASP A 32 -8.27 9.27 -11.29
N PHE A 33 -7.46 8.36 -10.74
CA PHE A 33 -6.32 8.73 -9.92
C PHE A 33 -5.46 9.65 -10.78
N LYS A 34 -5.21 10.89 -10.32
CA LYS A 34 -4.13 11.71 -10.89
C LYS A 34 -2.90 10.81 -10.98
N GLU A 35 -2.34 10.64 -12.18
CA GLU A 35 -1.09 9.89 -12.34
C GLU A 35 -0.05 10.57 -11.44
N VAL A 36 0.42 9.84 -10.42
CA VAL A 36 1.47 10.34 -9.54
C VAL A 36 2.73 10.48 -10.41
N PRO A 37 3.32 11.68 -10.51
CA PRO A 37 4.50 11.89 -11.34
C PRO A 37 5.72 11.19 -10.76
N GLU A 38 6.82 11.18 -11.52
CA GLU A 38 8.10 10.72 -11.00
C GLU A 38 8.60 11.71 -9.94
N GLY A 39 9.15 11.20 -8.84
CA GLY A 39 9.57 12.02 -7.71
C GLY A 39 9.93 11.21 -6.47
N ASN A 40 10.28 11.92 -5.41
CA ASN A 40 10.47 11.35 -4.08
C ASN A 40 9.22 11.65 -3.25
N TYR A 41 8.74 10.64 -2.55
CA TYR A 41 7.51 10.70 -1.79
C TYR A 41 7.74 10.10 -0.41
N GLU A 42 7.23 10.78 0.61
CA GLU A 42 7.05 10.18 1.92
C GLU A 42 5.79 9.33 1.89
N VAL A 43 5.92 8.04 2.20
CA VAL A 43 4.85 7.05 2.04
C VAL A 43 4.76 6.10 3.23
N GLU A 44 3.57 5.57 3.48
CA GLU A 44 3.36 4.39 4.32
C GLU A 44 2.96 3.18 3.46
N VAL A 45 3.25 1.97 3.93
CA VAL A 45 2.68 0.75 3.35
C VAL A 45 1.24 0.62 3.83
N ASN A 46 0.28 0.83 2.92
CA ASN A 46 -1.15 0.72 3.20
C ASN A 46 -1.73 -0.67 2.85
N LYS A 47 -1.06 -1.40 1.95
CA LYS A 47 -1.44 -2.77 1.62
C LYS A 47 -0.22 -3.53 1.10
N LEU A 48 -0.09 -4.79 1.50
CA LEU A 48 0.93 -5.70 1.03
C LEU A 48 0.34 -7.11 0.92
N GLU A 49 0.23 -7.65 -0.30
CA GLU A 49 -0.45 -8.93 -0.51
C GLU A 49 0.13 -9.75 -1.67
N LEU A 50 0.00 -11.07 -1.56
CA LEU A 50 0.11 -11.98 -2.69
C LEU A 50 -1.27 -12.10 -3.36
N LYS A 51 -1.36 -11.74 -4.64
CA LYS A 51 -2.60 -11.84 -5.41
C LYS A 51 -2.38 -12.41 -6.81
N LYS A 52 -3.48 -12.60 -7.55
CA LYS A 52 -3.44 -12.94 -8.97
C LYS A 52 -3.38 -11.66 -9.82
N SER A 53 -2.52 -11.65 -10.83
CA SER A 53 -2.51 -10.65 -11.89
C SER A 53 -3.78 -10.76 -12.74
N LYS A 54 -4.01 -9.79 -13.63
CA LYS A 54 -5.12 -9.86 -14.60
C LYS A 54 -5.05 -11.11 -15.50
N LYS A 55 -3.86 -11.69 -15.68
CA LYS A 55 -3.62 -12.91 -16.48
C LYS A 55 -3.66 -14.20 -15.66
N GLY A 56 -3.87 -14.12 -14.35
CA GLY A 56 -3.93 -15.27 -13.43
C GLY A 56 -2.59 -15.65 -12.80
N ASP A 57 -1.50 -14.95 -13.14
CA ASP A 57 -0.16 -15.17 -12.58
C ASP A 57 -0.05 -14.71 -11.13
N PRO A 58 0.76 -15.37 -10.26
CA PRO A 58 1.07 -14.87 -8.93
C PRO A 58 1.80 -13.53 -8.99
N MET A 59 1.44 -12.59 -8.12
CA MET A 59 1.95 -11.23 -8.13
C MET A 59 2.01 -10.65 -6.72
N LEU A 60 3.15 -10.05 -6.36
CA LEU A 60 3.28 -9.22 -5.17
C LEU A 60 2.65 -7.87 -5.48
N SER A 61 1.76 -7.38 -4.61
CA SER A 61 1.16 -6.06 -4.70
C SER A 61 1.43 -5.28 -3.43
N ILE A 62 2.06 -4.12 -3.56
CA ILE A 62 2.26 -3.16 -2.46
C ILE A 62 1.60 -1.84 -2.84
N TRP A 63 0.88 -1.25 -1.89
CA TRP A 63 0.24 0.06 -2.02
C TRP A 63 0.99 1.02 -1.12
N PHE A 64 1.76 1.92 -1.71
CA PHE A 64 2.43 3.00 -0.99
C PHE A 64 1.53 4.21 -0.99
N LYS A 65 1.00 4.59 0.18
CA LYS A 65 0.12 5.74 0.32
C LYS A 65 0.96 6.96 0.68
N ILE A 66 0.83 8.02 -0.11
CA ILE A 66 1.59 9.27 0.08
C ILE A 66 1.08 10.01 1.32
N LEU A 67 2.00 10.44 2.18
CA LEU A 67 1.73 11.02 3.49
C LEU A 67 1.66 12.56 3.47
N ASP A 68 2.34 13.21 2.52
CA ASP A 68 2.38 14.67 2.42
C ASP A 68 2.45 15.21 0.97
N GLY A 69 2.31 16.53 0.83
CA GLY A 69 2.40 17.26 -0.44
C GLY A 69 1.11 17.25 -1.27
N GLU A 70 1.20 17.72 -2.52
CA GLU A 70 0.03 17.86 -3.42
C GLU A 70 -0.70 16.52 -3.65
N TYR A 71 0.05 15.41 -3.58
CA TYR A 71 -0.47 14.07 -3.87
C TYR A 71 -0.79 13.26 -2.60
N LYS A 72 -0.84 13.89 -1.42
CA LYS A 72 -1.22 13.24 -0.15
C LYS A 72 -2.50 12.41 -0.31
N GLY A 73 -2.47 11.19 0.22
CA GLY A 73 -3.56 10.21 0.12
C GLY A 73 -3.62 9.44 -1.20
N SER A 74 -2.85 9.84 -2.22
CA SER A 74 -2.73 9.06 -3.47
C SER A 74 -1.90 7.80 -3.25
N ILE A 75 -2.10 6.80 -4.10
CA ILE A 75 -1.42 5.49 -4.00
C ILE A 75 -0.45 5.31 -5.16
N ILE A 76 0.81 4.99 -4.83
CA ILE A 76 1.80 4.46 -5.76
C ILE A 76 1.75 2.94 -5.69
N PHE A 77 1.47 2.30 -6.82
CA PHE A 77 1.27 0.85 -6.87
C PHE A 77 2.53 0.10 -7.34
N TYR A 78 3.11 -0.72 -6.46
CA TYR A 78 4.08 -1.72 -6.85
C TYR A 78 3.36 -3.03 -7.18
N ASN A 79 3.55 -3.54 -8.40
CA ASN A 79 2.97 -4.81 -8.86
C ASN A 79 4.03 -5.64 -9.59
N GLN A 80 4.53 -6.69 -8.94
CA GLN A 80 5.59 -7.53 -9.48
C GLN A 80 5.09 -8.96 -9.70
N VAL A 81 4.99 -9.37 -10.97
CA VAL A 81 4.62 -10.74 -11.34
C VAL A 81 5.77 -11.69 -10.96
N MET A 82 5.43 -12.84 -10.37
CA MET A 82 6.36 -13.81 -9.78
C MET A 82 6.30 -15.19 -10.45
N SER A 83 5.86 -15.29 -11.70
CA SER A 83 5.86 -16.55 -12.47
C SER A 83 7.27 -17.01 -12.89
N GLN A 84 8.29 -16.19 -12.64
CA GLN A 84 9.70 -16.48 -12.99
C GLN A 84 10.63 -16.00 -11.87
N GLY A 85 11.82 -16.61 -11.80
CA GLY A 85 12.80 -16.34 -10.73
C GLY A 85 13.19 -14.87 -10.60
N PHE A 86 13.27 -14.12 -11.71
CA PHE A 86 13.56 -12.69 -11.67
C PHE A 86 12.49 -11.88 -10.92
N GLY A 87 11.22 -12.22 -11.10
CA GLY A 87 10.13 -11.56 -10.38
C GLY A 87 10.14 -11.85 -8.89
N ILE A 88 10.52 -13.08 -8.51
CA ILE A 88 10.70 -13.46 -7.10
C ILE A 88 11.88 -12.70 -6.50
N HIS A 89 13.01 -12.63 -7.21
CA HIS A 89 14.18 -11.86 -6.75
C HIS A 89 13.83 -10.39 -6.50
N ASN A 90 13.23 -9.69 -7.46
CA ASN A 90 12.83 -8.29 -7.29
C ASN A 90 11.84 -8.10 -6.13
N SER A 91 10.92 -9.05 -5.94
CA SER A 91 9.97 -9.01 -4.84
C SER A 91 10.69 -9.14 -3.49
N ASN A 92 11.66 -10.05 -3.40
CA ASN A 92 12.44 -10.23 -2.17
C ASN A 92 13.30 -9.02 -1.86
N GLU A 93 13.98 -8.43 -2.84
CA GLU A 93 14.78 -7.21 -2.64
C GLU A 93 13.90 -6.06 -2.15
N MET A 94 12.72 -5.87 -2.76
CA MET A 94 11.78 -4.85 -2.32
C MET A 94 11.30 -5.09 -0.88
N LEU A 95 10.93 -6.31 -0.53
CA LEU A 95 10.48 -6.64 0.83
C LEU A 95 11.58 -6.46 1.87
N ARG A 96 12.84 -6.81 1.54
CA ARG A 96 13.99 -6.55 2.42
C ARG A 96 14.23 -5.05 2.62
N SER A 97 14.00 -4.24 1.59
CA SER A 97 14.16 -2.78 1.70
C SER A 97 13.11 -2.10 2.59
N LEU A 98 12.02 -2.79 2.96
CA LEU A 98 11.04 -2.28 3.94
C LEU A 98 11.53 -2.37 5.38
N ASP A 99 12.69 -2.99 5.64
CA ASP A 99 13.30 -3.12 6.97
C ASP A 99 12.38 -3.66 8.07
N SER A 100 11.45 -4.54 7.70
CA SER A 100 10.48 -5.14 8.63
C SER A 100 11.05 -6.03 9.73
N GLY A 101 12.35 -6.35 9.69
CA GLY A 101 12.98 -7.36 10.56
C GLY A 101 12.60 -8.82 10.27
N VAL A 102 11.68 -9.08 9.34
CA VAL A 102 11.29 -10.44 8.90
C VAL A 102 12.32 -10.99 7.91
N ASP A 103 12.72 -12.26 8.06
CA ASP A 103 13.60 -12.90 7.07
C ASP A 103 12.85 -13.25 5.79
N ILE A 104 13.31 -12.71 4.67
CA ILE A 104 12.63 -12.78 3.38
C ILE A 104 13.15 -13.95 2.54
N GLU A 105 12.44 -15.07 2.54
CA GLU A 105 12.79 -16.24 1.73
C GLU A 105 11.60 -16.77 0.92
N PHE A 106 11.82 -17.02 -0.37
CA PHE A 106 10.83 -17.73 -1.18
C PHE A 106 11.04 -19.25 -1.07
N VAL A 107 10.08 -19.94 -0.45
CA VAL A 107 10.02 -21.41 -0.42
C VAL A 107 8.90 -21.94 -1.31
N ASN A 108 7.70 -21.40 -1.14
CA ASN A 108 6.53 -21.62 -1.98
C ASN A 108 5.49 -20.51 -1.69
N PHE A 109 4.48 -20.35 -2.54
CA PHE A 109 3.50 -19.27 -2.40
C PHE A 109 2.68 -19.30 -1.10
N LYS A 110 2.44 -20.47 -0.50
CA LYS A 110 1.71 -20.56 0.78
C LYS A 110 2.55 -19.98 1.92
N LYS A 111 3.82 -20.39 2.03
CA LYS A 111 4.75 -19.85 3.02
C LYS A 111 5.07 -18.39 2.76
N TYR A 112 5.22 -18.02 1.49
CA TYR A 112 5.44 -16.63 1.09
C TYR A 112 4.28 -15.75 1.52
N HIS A 113 3.03 -16.19 1.31
CA HIS A 113 1.86 -15.45 1.79
C HIS A 113 1.88 -15.22 3.31
N GLN A 114 2.25 -16.22 4.11
CA GLN A 114 2.36 -16.06 5.57
C GLN A 114 3.45 -15.04 5.94
N MET A 115 4.62 -15.16 5.33
CA MET A 115 5.73 -14.20 5.51
C MET A 115 5.31 -12.77 5.11
N LEU A 116 4.52 -12.59 4.06
CA LEU A 116 4.01 -11.27 3.68
C LEU A 116 3.05 -10.67 4.73
N LEU A 117 2.27 -11.50 5.43
CA LEU A 117 1.43 -11.04 6.54
C LEU A 117 2.31 -10.56 7.70
N ASP A 118 3.36 -11.31 8.03
CA ASP A 118 4.32 -10.93 9.09
C ASP A 118 5.03 -9.61 8.73
N VAL A 119 5.43 -9.43 7.46
CA VAL A 119 6.00 -8.16 6.98
C VAL A 119 4.99 -7.03 7.11
N LEU A 120 3.75 -7.23 6.68
CA LEU A 120 2.71 -6.19 6.76
C LEU A 120 2.46 -5.77 8.21
N GLU A 121 2.33 -6.73 9.13
CA GLU A 121 2.13 -6.47 10.57
C GLU A 121 3.29 -5.67 11.17
N ALA A 122 4.53 -5.95 10.75
CA ALA A 122 5.71 -5.25 11.25
C ALA A 122 5.82 -3.81 10.75
N VAL A 123 5.30 -3.49 9.55
CA VAL A 123 5.50 -2.17 8.93
C VAL A 123 4.27 -1.27 8.98
N GLU A 124 3.06 -1.82 8.89
CA GLU A 124 1.82 -1.04 8.82
C GLU A 124 1.61 -0.28 10.13
N GLY A 125 1.49 1.05 10.03
CA GLY A 125 1.32 1.91 11.20
C GLY A 125 2.57 2.04 12.09
N SER A 126 3.69 1.43 11.71
CA SER A 126 4.95 1.48 12.47
C SER A 126 6.08 2.17 11.72
N LEU A 127 6.15 2.00 10.39
CA LEU A 127 7.23 2.57 9.57
C LEU A 127 6.69 3.44 8.43
N GLU A 128 7.45 4.48 8.12
CA GLU A 128 7.27 5.38 6.99
C GLU A 128 8.54 5.41 6.13
N TYR A 129 8.42 5.79 4.86
CA TYR A 129 9.50 5.61 3.89
C TYR A 129 9.66 6.83 2.98
N GLU A 130 10.91 7.18 2.66
CA GLU A 130 11.19 7.98 1.47
C GLU A 130 11.28 7.03 0.27
N LEU A 131 10.23 7.03 -0.55
CA LEU A 131 10.15 6.28 -1.80
C LEU A 131 10.52 7.16 -2.97
N LYS A 132 11.60 6.81 -3.67
CA LYS A 132 11.93 7.35 -4.98
C LYS A 132 11.21 6.54 -6.07
N TYR A 133 10.24 7.18 -6.69
CA TYR A 133 9.42 6.63 -7.77
C TYR A 133 9.80 7.26 -9.11
N GLY A 134 10.07 6.44 -10.12
CA GLY A 134 10.55 6.92 -11.40
C GLY A 134 10.21 6.00 -12.56
N LYS A 135 10.80 6.25 -13.73
CA LYS A 135 10.78 5.32 -14.87
C LYS A 135 12.18 5.01 -15.35
N ASN A 136 12.41 3.76 -15.76
CA ASN A 136 13.63 3.40 -16.47
C ASN A 136 13.60 3.86 -17.93
N ASN A 137 14.70 3.68 -18.65
CA ASN A 137 14.84 4.03 -20.07
C ASN A 137 13.86 3.32 -21.02
N LYS A 138 13.11 2.33 -20.55
CA LYS A 138 12.08 1.61 -21.30
C LYS A 138 10.65 2.03 -20.89
N GLY A 139 10.52 3.04 -20.02
CA GLY A 139 9.24 3.56 -19.53
C GLY A 139 8.57 2.68 -18.47
N PHE A 140 9.27 1.67 -17.92
CA PHE A 140 8.73 0.90 -16.80
C PHE A 140 9.01 1.62 -15.49
N ASN A 141 8.03 1.60 -14.59
CA ASN A 141 8.16 2.19 -13.27
C ASN A 141 9.30 1.55 -12.46
N THR A 142 10.02 2.38 -11.72
CA THR A 142 11.08 2.01 -10.79
C THR A 142 10.77 2.51 -9.39
N TYR A 143 11.23 1.78 -8.39
CA TYR A 143 10.95 2.03 -6.98
C TYR A 143 12.24 1.80 -6.18
N GLU A 144 12.57 2.72 -5.31
CA GLU A 144 13.75 2.65 -4.44
C GLU A 144 13.36 3.24 -3.09
N ILE A 145 13.46 2.43 -2.02
CA ILE A 145 13.36 2.93 -0.65
C ILE A 145 14.70 3.58 -0.32
N VAL A 146 14.70 4.89 -0.15
CA VAL A 146 15.91 5.69 0.11
C VAL A 146 16.18 5.78 1.60
N ASN A 147 15.13 5.99 2.40
CA ASN A 147 15.18 6.10 3.85
C ASN A 147 13.98 5.38 4.48
N VAL A 148 14.17 4.91 5.71
CA VAL A 148 13.14 4.30 6.57
C VAL A 148 13.07 5.13 7.84
N PHE A 149 11.85 5.43 8.29
CA PHE A 149 11.57 6.22 9.48
C PHE A 149 10.63 5.45 10.40
N ASP A 150 10.84 5.56 11.71
CA ASP A 150 9.84 5.17 12.70
C ASP A 150 8.69 6.17 12.65
N LYS A 151 7.45 5.68 12.68
CA LYS A 151 6.26 6.53 12.75
C LYS A 151 6.17 7.21 14.12
N GLU A 152 5.99 8.54 14.13
CA GLU A 152 5.83 9.35 15.34
C GLU A 152 4.48 9.16 16.05
#